data_AF-A0A8S9NJI4-F1
#
_entry.id   AF-A0A8S9NJI4-F1
#
_cell.length_a   1.000
_cell.length_b   1.000
_cell.length_c   1.000
_cell.angle_alpha   90.00
_cell.angle_beta   90.00
_cell.angle_gamma   90.00
#
_symmetry.space_group_name_H-M   'P 1'
#
loop_
_entity.id
_entity.type
_entity.pdbx_description
1 polymer ?
#
loop_
_entity_poly.entity_id
_entity_poly.type
_entity_poly.pdbx_seq_one_letter_code
_entity_poly.pdbx_strand_id
1 'polypeptide(L)'
;MNYDEASEILLVKKKRDEVFLKDRIPLGFAVSGYVGLAAISTATIPLIFPPLKWYFVLCSYFIAPALAFCNSYGTGLTDWSLASTYGKIGLFIIASVVGSDGGVIAGLAACGVMMSIVSTAADLMQDFKTGYLTLSSAKSMFVSQLVGTAMGCIIAPLTFYLFWSAFDIGDPNGPYKAPYAVIFREMAILGIEGFAELPKHCLALCYGFFVAALIVNLLRDITPPKISQFIPIPMAMAVPFYIGAYFAIDMFVGTVILFVWERINRKDADDYAGAVASGLICGDGIWTIPSAILSILRINPPICMYFKPALAS
;
A
#
# COMPACT_ATOMS: atom_id res chain seq x y z
N MET A 1 22.52 -29.40 -9.11
CA MET A 1 23.30 -28.30 -8.52
C MET A 1 24.69 -28.84 -8.26
N ASN A 2 25.68 -28.37 -9.00
CA ASN A 2 27.05 -28.91 -8.96
C ASN A 2 27.82 -28.29 -7.78
N TYR A 3 28.87 -28.94 -7.25
CA TYR A 3 29.62 -28.44 -6.08
C TYR A 3 30.22 -27.03 -6.32
N ASP A 4 30.69 -26.75 -7.53
CA ASP A 4 31.26 -25.45 -7.90
C ASP A 4 30.21 -24.33 -7.90
N GLU A 5 28.99 -24.63 -8.34
CA GLU A 5 27.86 -23.69 -8.39
C GLU A 5 27.39 -23.33 -6.97
N ALA A 6 27.37 -24.32 -6.06
CA ALA A 6 27.06 -24.07 -4.65
C ALA A 6 28.15 -23.23 -3.95
N SER A 7 29.42 -23.45 -4.31
CA SER A 7 30.56 -22.66 -3.79
C SER A 7 30.50 -21.21 -4.26
N GLU A 8 30.18 -20.98 -5.54
CA GLU A 8 30.04 -19.64 -6.11
C GLU A 8 28.89 -18.86 -5.47
N ILE A 9 27.73 -19.50 -5.29
CA ILE A 9 26.58 -18.90 -4.57
C ILE A 9 26.97 -18.50 -3.14
N LEU A 10 27.73 -19.36 -2.45
CA LEU A 10 28.19 -19.10 -1.09
C LEU A 10 29.14 -17.90 -1.04
N LEU A 11 30.06 -17.79 -2.01
CA LEU A 11 30.99 -16.67 -2.13
C LEU A 11 30.27 -15.35 -2.40
N VAL A 12 29.31 -15.35 -3.33
CA VAL A 12 28.48 -14.17 -3.63
C VAL A 12 27.69 -13.74 -2.40
N LYS A 13 27.09 -14.70 -1.69
CA LYS A 13 26.35 -14.43 -0.45
C LYS A 13 27.26 -13.81 0.61
N LYS A 14 28.43 -14.40 0.85
CA LYS A 14 29.42 -13.89 1.82
C LYS A 14 29.85 -12.47 1.49
N LYS A 15 30.09 -12.16 0.22
CA LYS A 15 30.46 -10.81 -0.24
C LYS A 15 29.32 -9.81 0.01
N ARG A 16 28.07 -10.19 -0.28
CA ARG A 16 26.90 -9.34 -0.01
C ARG A 16 26.72 -9.09 1.49
N ASP A 17 26.83 -10.14 2.30
CA ASP A 17 26.77 -10.05 3.77
C ASP A 17 27.84 -9.11 4.32
N GLU A 18 29.08 -9.23 3.85
CA GLU A 18 30.19 -8.38 4.29
C GLU A 18 29.94 -6.89 3.98
N VAL A 19 29.52 -6.57 2.75
CA VAL A 19 29.21 -5.20 2.34
C VAL A 19 28.04 -4.63 3.14
N PHE A 20 26.96 -5.40 3.29
CA PHE A 20 25.75 -4.96 3.99
C PHE A 20 26.01 -4.73 5.49
N LEU A 21 26.73 -5.64 6.14
CA LEU A 21 27.01 -5.56 7.58
C LEU A 21 28.05 -4.48 7.91
N LYS A 22 28.99 -4.18 7.00
CA LYS A 22 29.97 -3.09 7.18
C LYS A 22 29.29 -1.73 7.38
N ASP A 23 28.19 -1.50 6.67
CA ASP A 23 27.42 -0.27 6.72
C ASP A 23 26.09 -0.40 7.48
N ARG A 24 26.01 -1.28 8.47
CA ARG A 24 24.84 -1.36 9.33
C ARG A 24 24.59 -0.05 10.09
N ILE A 25 23.32 0.26 10.30
CA ILE A 25 22.90 1.37 11.17
C ILE A 25 23.12 0.93 12.63
N PRO A 26 23.76 1.77 13.47
CA PRO A 26 23.89 1.47 14.90
C PRO A 26 22.52 1.33 15.56
N LEU A 27 22.32 0.24 16.30
CA LEU A 27 21.03 -0.04 16.94
C LEU A 27 20.62 1.07 17.91
N GLY A 28 21.58 1.59 18.69
CA GLY A 28 21.32 2.69 19.62
C GLY A 28 20.76 3.93 18.93
N PHE A 29 21.29 4.28 17.75
CA PHE A 29 20.80 5.40 16.95
C PHE A 29 19.37 5.15 16.44
N ALA A 30 19.08 3.94 15.96
CA ALA A 30 17.75 3.58 15.49
C ALA A 30 16.71 3.61 16.62
N VAL A 31 17.05 3.04 17.79
CA VAL A 31 16.18 3.02 18.97
C VAL A 31 15.96 4.43 19.51
N SER A 32 17.01 5.25 19.64
CA SER A 32 16.88 6.64 20.10
C SER A 32 16.05 7.48 19.15
N GLY A 33 16.25 7.30 17.84
CA GLY A 33 15.46 7.98 16.81
C GLY A 33 13.98 7.58 16.87
N TYR A 34 13.71 6.28 17.02
CA TYR A 34 12.34 5.77 17.18
C TYR A 34 11.65 6.35 18.41
N VAL A 35 12.30 6.29 19.58
CA VAL A 35 11.74 6.82 20.84
C VAL A 35 11.50 8.32 20.75
N GLY A 36 12.45 9.08 20.19
CA GLY A 36 12.31 10.53 20.02
C GLY A 36 11.14 10.90 19.10
N LEU A 37 11.03 10.27 17.93
CA LEU A 37 9.94 10.52 16.99
C LEU A 37 8.59 10.03 17.51
N ALA A 38 8.55 8.90 18.21
CA ALA A 38 7.34 8.40 18.87
C ALA A 38 6.86 9.38 19.96
N ALA A 39 7.77 9.97 20.73
CA ALA A 39 7.42 10.98 21.73
C ALA A 39 6.84 12.25 21.10
N ILE A 40 7.46 12.74 20.01
CA ILE A 40 6.95 13.89 19.25
C ILE A 40 5.55 13.58 18.72
N SER A 41 5.37 12.44 18.05
CA SER A 41 4.09 12.03 17.50
C SER A 41 3.00 11.86 18.57
N THR A 42 3.35 11.28 19.72
CA THR A 42 2.45 11.14 20.87
C THR A 42 1.97 12.50 21.41
N ALA A 43 2.81 13.53 21.32
CA ALA A 43 2.45 14.89 21.73
C ALA A 43 1.65 15.65 20.65
N THR A 44 1.98 15.49 19.37
CA THR A 44 1.41 16.30 18.29
C THR A 44 0.10 15.75 17.74
N ILE A 45 -0.06 14.44 17.62
CA ILE A 45 -1.26 13.82 17.04
C ILE A 45 -2.55 14.20 17.79
N PRO A 46 -2.61 14.20 19.13
CA PRO A 46 -3.80 14.61 19.86
C PRO A 46 -4.17 16.09 19.65
N LEU A 47 -3.23 16.95 19.25
CA LEU A 47 -3.52 18.35 18.94
C LEU A 47 -4.23 18.49 17.59
N ILE A 48 -3.92 17.60 16.64
CA ILE A 48 -4.53 17.57 15.31
C ILE A 48 -5.86 16.81 15.35
N PHE A 49 -5.92 15.70 16.09
CA PHE A 49 -7.09 14.84 16.24
C PHE A 49 -7.46 14.70 17.73
N PRO A 50 -8.17 15.69 18.31
CA PRO A 50 -8.51 15.70 19.74
C PRO A 50 -9.16 14.43 20.30
N PRO A 51 -10.02 13.71 19.55
CA PRO A 51 -10.57 12.44 20.02
C PRO A 51 -9.52 11.34 20.26
N LEU A 52 -8.37 11.39 19.58
CA LEU A 52 -7.27 10.44 19.75
C LEU A 52 -6.32 10.90 20.85
N LYS A 53 -6.60 10.48 22.09
CA LYS A 53 -5.79 10.84 23.25
C LYS A 53 -4.36 10.25 23.16
N TRP A 54 -3.41 10.95 23.78
CA TRP A 54 -1.97 10.64 23.73
C TRP A 54 -1.65 9.17 24.09
N TYR A 55 -2.34 8.59 25.06
CA TYR A 55 -2.06 7.22 25.50
C TYR A 55 -2.39 6.18 24.43
N PHE A 56 -3.38 6.42 23.56
CA PHE A 56 -3.66 5.54 22.43
C PHE A 56 -2.55 5.59 21.38
N VAL A 57 -2.00 6.79 21.13
CA VAL A 57 -0.86 6.97 20.23
C VAL A 57 0.38 6.26 20.79
N LEU A 58 0.65 6.43 22.09
CA LEU A 58 1.76 5.76 22.77
C LEU A 58 1.62 4.23 22.72
N CYS A 59 0.43 3.69 22.99
CA CYS A 59 0.16 2.25 22.87
C CYS A 59 0.39 1.75 21.44
N SER A 60 0.02 2.55 20.43
CA SER A 60 0.26 2.21 19.02
C SER A 60 1.76 2.09 18.74
N TYR A 61 2.58 3.03 19.22
CA TYR A 61 4.05 2.93 19.12
C TYR A 61 4.65 1.78 19.93
N PHE A 62 4.01 1.33 21.00
CA PHE A 62 4.49 0.15 21.71
C PHE A 62 4.27 -1.15 20.91
N ILE A 63 3.11 -1.27 20.25
CA ILE A 63 2.70 -2.48 19.51
C ILE A 63 3.28 -2.50 18.08
N ALA A 64 3.44 -1.33 17.45
CA ALA A 64 3.80 -1.21 16.05
C ALA A 64 5.09 -1.95 15.64
N PRO A 65 6.19 -1.98 16.42
CA PRO A 65 7.40 -2.71 16.03
C PRO A 65 7.18 -4.21 15.81
N ALA A 66 6.33 -4.84 16.62
CA ALA A 66 5.99 -6.26 16.46
C ALA A 66 5.20 -6.49 15.16
N LEU A 67 4.21 -5.64 14.89
CA LEU A 67 3.41 -5.72 13.67
C LEU A 67 4.23 -5.38 12.41
N ALA A 68 5.11 -4.37 12.51
CA ALA A 68 6.03 -3.98 11.46
C ALA A 68 6.99 -5.13 11.13
N PHE A 69 7.56 -5.81 12.13
CA PHE A 69 8.39 -6.99 11.90
C PHE A 69 7.63 -8.10 11.15
N CYS A 70 6.44 -8.46 11.63
CA CYS A 70 5.61 -9.49 10.99
C CYS A 70 5.25 -9.10 9.55
N ASN A 71 4.89 -7.84 9.32
CA ASN A 71 4.57 -7.34 7.98
C ASN A 71 5.79 -7.35 7.07
N SER A 72 6.91 -6.74 7.49
CA SER A 72 8.14 -6.72 6.69
C SER A 72 8.61 -8.13 6.35
N TYR A 73 8.57 -9.07 7.30
CA TYR A 73 8.92 -10.46 7.03
C TYR A 73 7.98 -11.09 5.98
N GLY A 74 6.67 -10.91 6.14
CA GLY A 74 5.67 -11.35 5.18
C GLY A 74 5.93 -10.77 3.78
N THR A 75 6.05 -9.44 3.68
CA THR A 75 6.39 -8.74 2.44
C THR A 75 7.68 -9.26 1.81
N GLY A 76 8.69 -9.62 2.61
CA GLY A 76 9.95 -10.13 2.09
C GLY A 76 9.84 -11.48 1.38
N LEU A 77 8.87 -12.30 1.81
CA LEU A 77 8.58 -13.62 1.26
C LEU A 77 7.57 -13.59 0.12
N THR A 78 6.54 -12.74 0.22
CA THR A 78 5.40 -12.72 -0.70
C THR A 78 5.42 -11.54 -1.68
N ASP A 79 6.34 -10.60 -1.48
CA ASP A 79 6.39 -9.30 -2.16
C ASP A 79 5.10 -8.47 -1.99
N TRP A 80 4.38 -8.70 -0.89
CA TRP A 80 3.09 -8.05 -0.64
C TRP A 80 2.98 -7.53 0.80
N SER A 81 2.77 -6.21 0.93
CA SER A 81 2.55 -5.55 2.22
C SER A 81 1.09 -5.61 2.65
N LEU A 82 0.87 -6.04 3.91
CA LEU A 82 -0.43 -6.08 4.57
C LEU A 82 -0.65 -4.87 5.49
N ALA A 83 0.09 -3.77 5.29
CA ALA A 83 0.03 -2.57 6.15
C ALA A 83 -1.39 -2.04 6.34
N SER A 84 -2.22 -2.05 5.28
CA SER A 84 -3.63 -1.64 5.37
C SER A 84 -4.47 -2.54 6.29
N THR A 85 -4.14 -3.82 6.39
CA THR A 85 -4.82 -4.77 7.29
C THR A 85 -4.44 -4.47 8.74
N TYR A 86 -3.15 -4.28 9.02
CA TYR A 86 -2.70 -3.88 10.36
C TYR A 86 -3.25 -2.51 10.78
N GLY A 87 -3.35 -1.56 9.84
CA GLY A 87 -4.03 -0.28 10.04
C GLY A 87 -5.49 -0.47 10.48
N LYS A 88 -6.25 -1.31 9.77
CA LYS A 88 -7.65 -1.62 10.11
C LYS A 88 -7.81 -2.28 11.48
N ILE A 89 -6.86 -3.07 11.95
CA ILE A 89 -6.90 -3.60 13.33
C ILE A 89 -6.85 -2.44 14.33
N GLY A 90 -5.92 -1.50 14.16
CA GLY A 90 -5.85 -0.29 14.97
C GLY A 90 -7.13 0.55 14.88
N LEU A 91 -7.69 0.67 13.68
CA LEU A 91 -8.97 1.34 13.43
C LEU A 91 -10.09 0.76 14.29
N PHE A 92 -10.34 -0.56 14.21
CA PHE A 92 -11.43 -1.21 14.93
C PHE A 92 -11.26 -1.12 16.45
N ILE A 93 -10.03 -1.32 16.96
CA ILE A 93 -9.75 -1.25 18.40
C ILE A 93 -9.97 0.18 18.92
N ILE A 94 -9.42 1.19 18.25
CA ILE A 94 -9.50 2.56 18.76
C ILE A 94 -10.90 3.16 18.54
N ALA A 95 -11.54 2.90 17.40
CA ALA A 95 -12.90 3.34 17.15
C ALA A 95 -13.88 2.76 18.20
N SER A 96 -13.78 1.45 18.49
CA SER A 96 -14.62 0.80 19.50
C SER A 96 -14.41 1.35 20.91
N VAL A 97 -13.15 1.56 21.33
CA VAL A 97 -12.83 2.02 22.68
C VAL A 97 -13.21 3.48 22.91
N VAL A 98 -13.05 4.35 21.91
CA VAL A 98 -13.44 5.76 22.02
C VAL A 98 -14.97 5.91 21.92
N GLY A 99 -15.63 5.06 21.13
CA GLY A 99 -17.09 5.03 21.01
C GLY A 99 -17.64 6.17 20.16
N SER A 100 -18.92 6.49 20.35
CA SER A 100 -19.64 7.48 19.52
C SER A 100 -19.10 8.91 19.66
N ASP A 101 -18.40 9.24 20.75
CA ASP A 101 -17.81 10.56 21.00
C ASP A 101 -16.45 10.70 20.30
N GLY A 102 -16.48 10.71 18.97
CA GLY A 102 -15.29 10.94 18.12
C GLY A 102 -14.49 9.69 17.73
N GLY A 103 -15.03 8.49 17.96
CA GLY A 103 -14.36 7.22 17.63
C GLY A 103 -14.04 7.05 16.14
N VAL A 104 -14.85 7.63 15.24
CA VAL A 104 -14.57 7.58 13.79
C VAL A 104 -13.25 8.29 13.49
N ILE A 105 -13.08 9.52 14.01
CA ILE A 105 -11.87 10.32 13.79
C ILE A 105 -10.69 9.67 14.50
N ALA A 106 -10.85 9.23 15.75
CA ALA A 106 -9.79 8.60 16.51
C ALA A 106 -9.31 7.28 15.86
N GLY A 107 -10.24 6.45 15.41
CA GLY A 107 -9.96 5.19 14.72
C GLY A 107 -9.25 5.40 13.39
N LEU A 108 -9.70 6.36 12.58
CA LEU A 108 -9.04 6.70 11.30
C LEU A 108 -7.63 7.26 11.52
N ALA A 109 -7.45 8.14 12.51
CA ALA A 109 -6.13 8.68 12.84
C ALA A 109 -5.17 7.58 13.34
N ALA A 110 -5.64 6.70 14.24
CA ALA A 110 -4.85 5.56 14.72
C ALA A 110 -4.52 4.57 13.61
N CYS A 111 -5.48 4.32 12.69
CA CYS A 111 -5.26 3.55 11.48
C CYS A 111 -4.11 4.13 10.64
N GLY A 112 -4.13 5.44 10.41
CA GLY A 112 -3.08 6.14 9.68
C GLY A 112 -1.71 5.96 10.32
N VAL A 113 -1.61 6.18 11.63
CA VAL A 113 -0.34 5.98 12.38
C VAL A 113 0.17 4.56 12.21
N MET A 114 -0.67 3.56 12.46
CA MET A 114 -0.27 2.15 12.39
C MET A 114 0.12 1.76 10.96
N MET A 115 -0.68 2.15 9.97
CA MET A 115 -0.42 1.86 8.56
C MET A 115 0.89 2.50 8.10
N SER A 116 1.16 3.76 8.46
CA SER A 116 2.41 4.43 8.11
C SER A 116 3.63 3.71 8.69
N ILE A 117 3.61 3.36 9.99
CA ILE A 117 4.76 2.66 10.61
C ILE A 117 5.01 1.32 9.93
N VAL A 118 3.95 0.53 9.74
CA VAL A 118 4.03 -0.84 9.21
C VAL A 118 4.38 -0.86 7.72
N SER A 119 3.89 0.11 6.93
CA SER A 119 4.25 0.26 5.52
C SER A 119 5.70 0.69 5.38
N THR A 120 6.12 1.77 6.06
CA THR A 120 7.49 2.29 5.92
C THR A 120 8.54 1.27 6.35
N ALA A 121 8.25 0.42 7.34
CA ALA A 121 9.14 -0.66 7.73
C ALA A 121 9.24 -1.78 6.67
N ALA A 122 8.16 -2.06 5.95
CA ALA A 122 8.17 -3.04 4.85
C ALA A 122 8.91 -2.49 3.62
N ASP A 123 8.63 -1.23 3.26
CA ASP A 123 9.27 -0.54 2.14
C ASP A 123 10.79 -0.43 2.38
N LEU A 124 11.21 0.00 3.57
CA LEU A 124 12.64 0.08 3.92
C LEU A 124 13.33 -1.30 3.92
N MET A 125 12.61 -2.37 4.25
CA MET A 125 13.14 -3.73 4.13
C MET A 125 13.35 -4.10 2.67
N GLN A 126 12.39 -3.80 1.78
CA GLN A 126 12.54 -4.03 0.33
C GLN A 126 13.70 -3.19 -0.25
N ASP A 127 13.86 -1.95 0.20
CA ASP A 127 15.02 -1.12 -0.16
C ASP A 127 16.32 -1.81 0.27
N PHE A 128 16.43 -2.23 1.53
CA PHE A 128 17.62 -2.94 2.02
C PHE A 128 17.88 -4.25 1.28
N LYS A 129 16.84 -5.00 0.90
CA LYS A 129 16.97 -6.20 0.05
C LYS A 129 17.55 -5.82 -1.31
N THR A 130 17.06 -4.75 -1.91
CA THR A 130 17.59 -4.23 -3.18
C THR A 130 19.06 -3.82 -3.02
N GLY A 131 19.40 -3.07 -1.97
CA GLY A 131 20.79 -2.68 -1.70
C GLY A 131 21.72 -3.86 -1.45
N TYR A 132 21.24 -4.86 -0.72
CA TYR A 132 21.97 -6.11 -0.49
C TYR A 132 22.26 -6.84 -1.82
N LEU A 133 21.30 -6.86 -2.74
CA LEU A 133 21.47 -7.49 -4.06
C LEU A 133 22.40 -6.70 -4.99
N THR A 134 22.34 -5.36 -4.94
CA THR A 134 23.16 -4.45 -5.77
C THR A 134 24.50 -4.07 -5.14
N LEU A 135 24.84 -4.61 -3.97
CA LEU A 135 26.04 -4.25 -3.19
C LEU A 135 26.10 -2.75 -2.83
N SER A 136 24.94 -2.11 -2.69
CA SER A 136 24.83 -0.71 -2.27
C SER A 136 24.86 -0.59 -0.74
N SER A 137 25.33 0.55 -0.25
CA SER A 137 25.46 0.81 1.19
C SER A 137 24.10 0.96 1.87
N ALA A 138 23.84 0.17 2.92
CA ALA A 138 22.60 0.23 3.70
C ALA A 138 22.39 1.61 4.36
N LYS A 139 23.47 2.27 4.81
CA LYS A 139 23.41 3.65 5.30
C LYS A 139 22.93 4.62 4.23
N SER A 140 23.45 4.51 3.01
CA SER A 140 23.03 5.39 1.92
C SER A 140 21.55 5.24 1.63
N MET A 141 21.03 4.00 1.61
CA MET A 141 19.60 3.76 1.41
C MET A 141 18.75 4.37 2.51
N PHE A 142 19.16 4.19 3.77
CA PHE A 142 18.46 4.79 4.91
C PHE A 142 18.46 6.32 4.87
N VAL A 143 19.60 6.94 4.53
CA VAL A 143 19.68 8.40 4.38
C VAL A 143 18.79 8.88 3.22
N SER A 144 18.80 8.18 2.09
CA SER A 144 17.89 8.48 0.98
C SER A 144 16.43 8.39 1.40
N GLN A 145 16.05 7.38 2.19
CA GLN A 145 14.69 7.23 2.70
C GLN A 145 14.32 8.39 3.64
N LEU A 146 15.23 8.84 4.51
CA LEU A 146 15.01 10.00 5.37
C LEU A 146 14.80 11.28 4.56
N VAL A 147 15.63 11.52 3.54
CA VAL A 147 15.51 12.68 2.66
C VAL A 147 14.20 12.62 1.87
N GLY A 148 13.88 11.47 1.28
CA GLY A 148 12.64 11.24 0.55
C GLY A 148 11.41 11.44 1.44
N THR A 149 11.44 10.94 2.67
CA THR A 149 10.36 11.14 3.66
C THR A 149 10.21 12.63 4.01
N ALA A 150 11.31 13.33 4.26
CA ALA A 150 11.28 14.77 4.58
C ALA A 150 10.72 15.60 3.43
N MET A 151 11.11 15.29 2.19
CA MET A 151 10.52 15.90 0.99
C MET A 151 9.03 15.55 0.88
N GLY A 152 8.65 14.29 1.13
CA GLY A 152 7.27 13.83 1.11
C GLY A 152 6.37 14.54 2.11
N CYS A 153 6.87 14.86 3.31
CA CYS A 153 6.14 15.65 4.32
C CYS A 153 5.77 17.05 3.84
N ILE A 154 6.46 17.60 2.85
CA ILE A 154 6.18 18.92 2.27
C ILE A 154 5.38 18.76 0.97
N ILE A 155 5.86 17.93 0.04
CA ILE A 155 5.28 17.79 -1.29
C ILE A 155 3.90 17.15 -1.22
N ALA A 156 3.70 16.07 -0.44
CA ALA A 156 2.43 15.34 -0.45
C ALA A 156 1.25 16.19 0.08
N PRO A 157 1.35 16.93 1.21
CA PRO A 157 0.27 17.82 1.63
C PRO A 157 0.00 18.97 0.66
N LEU A 158 1.04 19.55 0.04
CA LEU A 158 0.88 20.62 -0.94
C LEU A 158 0.18 20.12 -2.21
N THR A 159 0.57 18.94 -2.70
CA THR A 159 -0.11 18.29 -3.83
C THR A 159 -1.54 17.94 -3.45
N PHE A 160 -1.79 17.34 -2.28
CA PHE A 160 -3.15 17.08 -1.82
C PHE A 160 -3.99 18.36 -1.77
N TYR A 161 -3.45 19.45 -1.23
CA TYR A 161 -4.13 20.74 -1.16
C TYR A 161 -4.42 21.35 -2.54
N LEU A 162 -3.50 21.20 -3.50
CA LEU A 162 -3.68 21.59 -4.89
C LEU A 162 -4.92 20.89 -5.47
N PHE A 163 -5.00 19.57 -5.34
CA PHE A 163 -6.12 18.77 -5.84
C PHE A 163 -7.41 19.10 -5.12
N TRP A 164 -7.36 19.22 -3.79
CA TRP A 164 -8.50 19.57 -2.94
C TRP A 164 -9.10 20.93 -3.29
N SER A 165 -8.26 21.88 -3.75
CA SER A 165 -8.72 23.21 -4.18
C SER A 165 -9.16 23.24 -5.65
N ALA A 166 -8.63 22.35 -6.49
CA ALA A 166 -8.87 22.33 -7.93
C ALA A 166 -10.12 21.54 -8.33
N PHE A 167 -10.42 20.47 -7.60
CA PHE A 167 -11.44 19.49 -7.94
C PHE A 167 -12.33 19.20 -6.74
N ASP A 168 -13.57 18.80 -7.01
CA ASP A 168 -14.52 18.39 -5.97
C ASP A 168 -14.24 16.94 -5.55
N ILE A 169 -13.24 16.76 -4.69
CA ILE A 169 -12.79 15.44 -4.24
C ILE A 169 -13.86 14.82 -3.36
N GLY A 170 -14.31 13.61 -3.74
CA GLY A 170 -15.30 12.85 -2.99
C GLY A 170 -16.73 12.98 -3.51
N ASP A 171 -16.98 13.82 -4.52
CA ASP A 171 -18.27 13.82 -5.23
C ASP A 171 -18.49 12.44 -5.90
N PRO A 172 -19.57 11.70 -5.57
CA PRO A 172 -19.89 10.42 -6.20
C PRO A 172 -20.07 10.49 -7.72
N ASN A 173 -20.41 11.67 -8.26
CA ASN A 173 -20.59 11.92 -9.69
C ASN A 173 -19.37 12.58 -10.33
N GLY A 174 -18.39 13.00 -9.53
CA GLY A 174 -17.17 13.64 -9.98
C GLY A 174 -16.12 12.65 -10.52
N PRO A 175 -15.08 13.16 -11.20
CA PRO A 175 -13.97 12.35 -11.68
C PRO A 175 -13.07 11.83 -10.55
N TYR A 176 -12.94 12.59 -9.44
CA TYR A 176 -12.09 12.24 -8.30
C TYR A 176 -12.93 11.71 -7.13
N LYS A 177 -13.52 10.53 -7.33
CA LYS A 177 -14.25 9.83 -6.26
C LYS A 177 -13.26 9.38 -5.18
N ALA A 178 -13.69 9.42 -3.92
CA ALA A 178 -12.89 8.96 -2.79
C ALA A 178 -13.44 7.64 -2.20
N PRO A 179 -13.50 6.53 -2.96
CA PRO A 179 -14.17 5.30 -2.53
C PRO A 179 -13.56 4.73 -1.25
N TYR A 180 -12.23 4.79 -1.12
CA TYR A 180 -11.55 4.34 0.09
C TYR A 180 -11.92 5.17 1.32
N ALA A 181 -12.13 6.48 1.21
CA ALA A 181 -12.51 7.31 2.34
C ALA A 181 -13.87 6.87 2.92
N VAL A 182 -14.84 6.57 2.05
CA VAL A 182 -16.14 6.03 2.45
C VAL A 182 -15.98 4.69 3.13
N ILE A 183 -15.22 3.76 2.53
CA ILE A 183 -15.01 2.41 3.09
C ILE A 183 -14.38 2.48 4.48
N PHE A 184 -13.32 3.28 4.66
CA PHE A 184 -12.65 3.40 5.96
C PHE A 184 -13.52 4.10 7.00
N ARG A 185 -14.36 5.07 6.59
CA ARG A 185 -15.38 5.68 7.47
C ARG A 185 -16.40 4.64 7.94
N GLU A 186 -16.96 3.86 7.03
CA GLU A 186 -17.94 2.80 7.39
C GLU A 186 -17.29 1.71 8.26
N MET A 187 -16.03 1.35 8.02
CA MET A 187 -15.28 0.46 8.92
C MET A 187 -15.14 1.05 10.33
N ALA A 188 -14.94 2.36 10.45
CA ALA A 188 -14.81 3.00 11.75
C ALA A 188 -16.15 3.07 12.49
N ILE A 189 -17.24 3.34 11.77
CA ILE A 189 -18.61 3.25 12.31
C ILE A 189 -18.91 1.82 12.77
N LEU A 190 -18.59 0.82 11.95
CA LEU A 190 -18.70 -0.60 12.31
C LEU A 190 -17.90 -0.95 13.56
N GLY A 191 -16.72 -0.34 13.75
CA GLY A 191 -15.95 -0.49 14.97
C GLY A 191 -16.67 0.03 16.21
N ILE A 192 -17.46 1.10 16.09
CA ILE A 192 -18.22 1.70 17.19
C ILE A 192 -19.50 0.90 17.48
N GLU A 193 -20.29 0.64 16.45
CA GLU A 193 -21.64 0.07 16.58
C GLU A 193 -21.61 -1.47 16.63
N GLY A 194 -20.48 -2.07 16.23
CA GLY A 194 -20.27 -3.51 16.23
C GLY A 194 -20.95 -4.22 15.06
N PHE A 195 -20.80 -5.55 15.01
CA PHE A 195 -21.26 -6.37 13.89
C PHE A 195 -22.79 -6.40 13.69
N ALA A 196 -23.57 -5.82 14.60
CA ALA A 196 -25.03 -5.77 14.51
C ALA A 196 -25.53 -4.86 13.38
N GLU A 197 -24.74 -3.84 13.00
CA GLU A 197 -25.08 -2.89 11.93
C GLU A 197 -24.71 -3.40 10.53
N LEU A 198 -24.09 -4.58 10.43
CA LEU A 198 -23.81 -5.17 9.13
C LEU A 198 -25.12 -5.58 8.42
N PRO A 199 -25.19 -5.40 7.08
CA PRO A 199 -26.33 -5.87 6.31
C PRO A 199 -26.64 -7.34 6.58
N LYS A 200 -27.93 -7.71 6.51
CA LYS A 200 -28.37 -9.10 6.69
C LYS A 200 -27.56 -10.04 5.78
N HIS A 201 -27.07 -11.13 6.35
CA HIS A 201 -26.22 -12.14 5.69
C HIS A 201 -24.81 -11.69 5.28
N CYS A 202 -24.37 -10.46 5.59
CA CYS A 202 -23.02 -9.99 5.26
C CYS A 202 -21.93 -10.93 5.82
N LEU A 203 -22.00 -11.27 7.11
CA LEU A 203 -21.02 -12.20 7.72
C LEU A 203 -21.07 -13.59 7.09
N ALA A 204 -22.26 -14.10 6.77
CA ALA A 204 -22.40 -15.40 6.12
C ALA A 204 -21.75 -15.40 4.73
N LEU A 205 -21.91 -14.32 3.96
CA LEU A 205 -21.22 -14.13 2.68
C LEU A 205 -19.70 -13.99 2.89
N CYS A 206 -19.24 -13.24 3.88
CA CYS A 206 -17.81 -13.12 4.20
C CYS A 206 -17.18 -14.48 4.51
N TYR A 207 -17.82 -15.29 5.37
CA TYR A 207 -17.34 -16.65 5.65
C TYR A 207 -17.40 -17.55 4.42
N GLY A 208 -18.47 -17.46 3.62
CA GLY A 208 -18.60 -18.21 2.37
C GLY A 208 -17.50 -17.89 1.37
N PHE A 209 -17.24 -16.61 1.11
CA PHE A 209 -16.16 -16.16 0.22
C PHE A 209 -14.77 -16.45 0.80
N PHE A 210 -14.60 -16.38 2.11
CA PHE A 210 -13.34 -16.76 2.76
C PHE A 210 -13.03 -18.25 2.56
N VAL A 211 -14.01 -19.13 2.79
CA VAL A 211 -13.87 -20.57 2.55
C VAL A 211 -13.66 -20.85 1.06
N ALA A 212 -14.41 -20.19 0.17
CA ALA A 212 -14.21 -20.32 -1.28
C ALA A 212 -12.80 -19.89 -1.69
N ALA A 213 -12.30 -18.76 -1.17
CA ALA A 213 -10.95 -18.28 -1.45
C ALA A 213 -9.87 -19.24 -0.93
N LEU A 214 -10.05 -19.83 0.25
CA LEU A 214 -9.17 -20.87 0.78
C LEU A 214 -9.15 -22.09 -0.13
N ILE A 215 -10.32 -22.59 -0.56
CA ILE A 215 -10.43 -23.73 -1.47
C ILE A 215 -9.76 -23.43 -2.81
N VAL A 216 -10.01 -22.25 -3.40
CA VAL A 216 -9.41 -21.86 -4.69
C VAL A 216 -7.89 -21.78 -4.59
N ASN A 217 -7.35 -21.17 -3.54
CA ASN A 217 -5.90 -21.13 -3.34
C ASN A 217 -5.31 -22.53 -3.09
N LEU A 218 -5.96 -23.35 -2.28
CA LEU A 218 -5.51 -24.73 -2.03
C LEU A 218 -5.52 -25.57 -3.31
N LEU A 219 -6.57 -25.45 -4.13
CA LEU A 219 -6.63 -26.08 -5.44
C LEU A 219 -5.50 -25.60 -6.34
N ARG A 220 -5.20 -24.30 -6.34
CA ARG A 220 -4.08 -23.73 -7.10
C ARG A 220 -2.73 -24.33 -6.67
N ASP A 221 -2.50 -24.48 -5.38
CA ASP A 221 -1.22 -24.97 -4.82
C ASP A 221 -1.01 -26.48 -5.05
N ILE A 222 -2.08 -27.27 -5.05
CA ILE A 222 -2.00 -28.72 -5.28
C ILE A 222 -1.92 -29.06 -6.78
N THR A 223 -2.50 -28.20 -7.62
CA THR A 223 -2.63 -28.48 -9.05
C THR A 223 -1.31 -28.21 -9.80
N PRO A 224 -0.95 -29.01 -10.82
CA PRO A 224 0.26 -28.77 -11.62
C PRO A 224 0.30 -27.37 -12.26
N PRO A 225 1.49 -26.78 -12.46
CA PRO A 225 1.67 -25.42 -12.96
C PRO A 225 0.98 -25.13 -14.30
N LYS A 226 0.81 -26.15 -15.14
CA LYS A 226 0.12 -26.03 -16.44
C LYS A 226 -1.38 -25.75 -16.31
N ILE A 227 -2.00 -26.14 -15.19
CA ILE A 227 -3.43 -25.94 -14.94
C ILE A 227 -3.63 -24.83 -13.90
N SER A 228 -2.74 -24.74 -12.90
CA SER A 228 -2.84 -23.72 -11.85
C SER A 228 -2.72 -22.28 -12.37
N GLN A 229 -2.11 -22.07 -13.53
CA GLN A 229 -2.09 -20.78 -14.23
C GLN A 229 -3.49 -20.26 -14.64
N PHE A 230 -4.48 -21.14 -14.78
CA PHE A 230 -5.86 -20.78 -15.12
C PHE A 230 -6.77 -20.63 -13.89
N ILE A 231 -6.29 -20.99 -12.71
CA ILE A 231 -7.05 -20.86 -11.47
C ILE A 231 -6.93 -19.40 -11.00
N PRO A 232 -8.06 -18.70 -10.81
CA PRO A 232 -8.02 -17.29 -10.45
C PRO A 232 -7.40 -17.08 -9.07
N ILE A 233 -6.80 -15.91 -8.87
CA ILE A 233 -6.24 -15.49 -7.58
C ILE A 233 -7.30 -14.62 -6.88
N PRO A 234 -7.95 -15.09 -5.80
CA PRO A 234 -9.02 -14.33 -5.15
C PRO A 234 -8.61 -12.93 -4.73
N MET A 235 -7.35 -12.76 -4.28
CA MET A 235 -6.79 -11.46 -3.93
C MET A 235 -6.76 -10.48 -5.12
N ALA A 236 -6.30 -10.93 -6.30
CA ALA A 236 -6.27 -10.09 -7.50
C ALA A 236 -7.68 -9.73 -7.97
N MET A 237 -8.63 -10.66 -7.85
CA MET A 237 -10.04 -10.42 -8.19
C MET A 237 -10.67 -9.34 -7.30
N ALA A 238 -10.27 -9.25 -6.02
CA ALA A 238 -10.86 -8.29 -5.09
C ALA A 238 -10.53 -6.83 -5.44
N VAL A 239 -9.37 -6.55 -6.06
CA VAL A 239 -8.90 -5.17 -6.30
C VAL A 239 -9.86 -4.35 -7.17
N PRO A 240 -10.34 -4.83 -8.34
CA PRO A 240 -11.34 -4.11 -9.12
C PRO A 240 -12.68 -3.91 -8.43
N PHE A 241 -13.09 -4.81 -7.52
CA PHE A 241 -14.31 -4.60 -6.72
C PHE A 241 -14.17 -3.43 -5.74
N TYR A 242 -12.95 -3.12 -5.29
CA TYR A 242 -12.68 -1.98 -4.41
C TYR A 242 -12.53 -0.66 -5.17
N ILE A 243 -11.84 -0.67 -6.32
CA ILE A 243 -11.44 0.55 -7.04
C ILE A 243 -12.48 0.92 -8.11
N GLY A 244 -12.99 -0.06 -8.85
CA GLY A 244 -13.94 0.13 -9.93
C GLY A 244 -13.63 -0.76 -11.14
N ALA A 245 -14.62 -0.91 -12.01
CA ALA A 245 -14.53 -1.76 -13.19
C ALA A 245 -13.46 -1.30 -14.21
N TYR A 246 -13.14 0.00 -14.24
CA TYR A 246 -12.09 0.53 -15.12
C TYR A 246 -10.74 -0.12 -14.83
N PHE A 247 -10.43 -0.36 -13.54
CA PHE A 247 -9.19 -1.01 -13.12
C PHE A 247 -9.09 -2.45 -13.63
N ALA A 248 -10.22 -3.17 -13.73
CA ALA A 248 -10.23 -4.51 -14.33
C ALA A 248 -9.91 -4.48 -15.83
N ILE A 249 -10.39 -3.46 -16.55
CA ILE A 249 -10.11 -3.28 -17.98
C ILE A 249 -8.63 -2.99 -18.18
N ASP A 250 -8.06 -2.09 -17.39
CA ASP A 250 -6.64 -1.74 -17.47
C ASP A 250 -5.74 -2.95 -17.18
N MET A 251 -6.07 -3.72 -16.14
CA MET A 251 -5.37 -4.99 -15.82
C MET A 251 -5.46 -5.99 -16.98
N PHE A 252 -6.63 -6.12 -17.62
CA PHE A 252 -6.82 -7.02 -18.75
C PHE A 252 -5.96 -6.59 -19.94
N VAL A 253 -5.97 -5.30 -20.31
CA VAL A 253 -5.16 -4.75 -21.40
C VAL A 253 -3.67 -4.97 -21.11
N GLY A 254 -3.21 -4.66 -19.90
CA GLY A 254 -1.83 -4.92 -19.48
C GLY A 254 -1.44 -6.40 -19.57
N THR A 255 -2.34 -7.31 -19.18
CA THR A 255 -2.12 -8.76 -19.29
C THR A 255 -2.02 -9.22 -20.75
N VAL A 256 -2.85 -8.68 -21.65
CA VAL A 256 -2.78 -8.98 -23.09
C VAL A 256 -1.46 -8.51 -23.69
N ILE A 257 -1.00 -7.30 -23.33
CA ILE A 257 0.29 -6.77 -23.77
C ILE A 257 1.43 -7.69 -23.31
N LEU A 258 1.42 -8.06 -22.03
CA LEU A 258 2.42 -8.99 -21.46
C LEU A 258 2.39 -10.35 -22.16
N PHE A 259 1.20 -10.91 -22.38
CA PHE A 259 1.04 -12.20 -23.05
C PHE A 259 1.60 -12.19 -24.48
N VAL A 260 1.35 -11.12 -25.25
CA VAL A 260 1.92 -10.96 -26.60
C VAL A 260 3.44 -10.81 -26.51
N TRP A 261 3.95 -10.04 -25.56
CA TRP A 261 5.38 -9.85 -25.38
C TRP A 261 6.11 -11.15 -25.02
N GLU A 262 5.56 -11.95 -24.09
CA GLU A 262 6.10 -13.27 -23.72
C GLU A 262 6.16 -14.24 -24.90
N ARG A 263 5.21 -14.12 -25.85
CA ARG A 263 5.18 -14.93 -27.08
C ARG A 263 6.24 -14.52 -28.09
N ILE A 264 6.62 -13.25 -28.12
CA ILE A 264 7.64 -12.71 -29.04
C ILE A 264 9.03 -12.93 -28.46
N ASN A 265 9.27 -12.45 -27.23
CA ASN A 265 10.54 -12.62 -26.54
C ASN A 265 10.34 -12.80 -25.04
N ARG A 266 10.35 -14.06 -24.62
CA ARG A 266 10.11 -14.46 -23.23
C ARG A 266 11.17 -13.95 -22.26
N LYS A 267 12.44 -13.90 -22.70
CA LYS A 267 13.54 -13.46 -21.85
C LYS A 267 13.45 -11.96 -21.54
N ASP A 268 13.19 -11.14 -22.56
CA ASP A 268 13.02 -9.70 -22.36
C ASP A 268 11.77 -9.38 -21.52
N ALA A 269 10.68 -10.13 -21.71
CA ALA A 269 9.48 -9.95 -20.89
C ALA A 269 9.77 -10.26 -19.41
N ASP A 270 10.43 -11.38 -19.11
CA ASP A 270 10.80 -11.76 -17.73
C ASP A 270 11.71 -10.71 -17.07
N ASP A 271 12.64 -10.12 -17.83
CA ASP A 271 13.62 -9.14 -17.31
C ASP A 271 13.03 -7.71 -17.17
N TYR A 272 12.12 -7.28 -18.05
CA TYR A 272 11.71 -5.88 -18.16
C TYR A 272 10.21 -5.60 -17.95
N ALA A 273 9.34 -6.60 -17.90
CA ALA A 273 7.90 -6.37 -17.76
C ALA A 273 7.54 -5.56 -16.51
N GLY A 274 8.16 -5.89 -15.37
CA GLY A 274 7.97 -5.15 -14.12
C GLY A 274 8.38 -3.68 -14.23
N ALA A 275 9.51 -3.41 -14.88
CA ALA A 275 10.00 -2.04 -15.11
C ALA A 275 9.04 -1.24 -16.00
N VAL A 276 8.56 -1.82 -17.10
CA VAL A 276 7.59 -1.18 -18.00
C VAL A 276 6.26 -0.92 -17.30
N ALA A 277 5.72 -1.91 -16.59
CA ALA A 277 4.48 -1.75 -15.83
C ALA A 277 4.60 -0.64 -14.78
N SER A 278 5.70 -0.58 -14.03
CA SER A 278 5.96 0.49 -13.06
C SER A 278 6.05 1.87 -13.73
N GLY A 279 6.66 1.95 -14.92
CA GLY A 279 6.76 3.17 -15.71
C GLY A 279 5.41 3.67 -16.21
N LEU A 280 4.51 2.79 -16.63
CA LEU A 280 3.15 3.14 -17.05
C LEU A 280 2.32 3.69 -15.87
N ILE A 281 2.39 3.04 -14.70
CA ILE A 281 1.71 3.50 -13.47
C ILE A 281 2.25 4.88 -13.05
N CYS A 282 3.58 5.04 -13.04
CA CYS A 282 4.23 6.30 -12.70
C CYS A 282 3.87 7.42 -13.71
N GLY A 283 3.83 7.08 -15.00
CA GLY A 283 3.48 8.02 -16.07
C GLY A 283 2.08 8.60 -15.93
N ASP A 284 1.10 7.77 -15.57
CA ASP A 284 -0.27 8.21 -15.28
C ASP A 284 -0.30 9.20 -14.09
N GLY A 285 0.44 8.89 -13.02
CA GLY A 285 0.61 9.78 -11.88
C GLY A 285 1.24 11.12 -12.24
N ILE A 286 2.31 11.13 -13.05
CA ILE A 286 2.98 12.36 -13.50
C ILE A 286 2.04 13.23 -14.32
N TRP A 287 1.20 12.66 -15.20
CA TRP A 287 0.26 13.42 -16.03
C TRP A 287 -0.85 14.11 -15.22
N THR A 288 -1.12 13.60 -14.01
CA THR A 288 -2.16 14.16 -13.13
C THR A 288 -1.76 15.55 -12.59
N ILE A 289 -0.47 15.86 -12.45
CA ILE A 289 -0.02 17.18 -11.94
C ILE A 289 -0.27 18.31 -12.96
N PRO A 290 0.19 18.20 -14.23
CA PRO A 290 -0.14 19.20 -15.24
C PRO A 290 -1.64 19.37 -15.46
N SER A 291 -2.43 18.29 -15.42
CA SER A 291 -3.88 18.38 -15.59
C SER A 291 -4.55 19.14 -14.45
N ALA A 292 -4.09 18.97 -13.20
CA ALA A 292 -4.53 19.75 -12.05
C ALA A 292 -4.20 21.25 -12.21
N ILE A 293 -2.99 21.58 -12.64
CA ILE A 293 -2.58 22.97 -12.89
C ILE A 293 -3.44 23.61 -13.99
N LEU A 294 -3.66 22.91 -15.11
CA LEU A 294 -4.51 23.39 -16.20
C LEU A 294 -5.96 23.62 -15.75
N SER A 295 -6.48 22.72 -14.89
CA SER A 295 -7.82 22.87 -14.32
C SER A 295 -7.94 24.08 -13.40
N ILE A 296 -6.95 24.33 -12.53
CA ILE A 296 -6.90 25.53 -11.67
C ILE A 296 -6.88 26.82 -12.50
N LEU A 297 -6.12 26.82 -13.59
CA LEU A 297 -6.03 27.96 -14.51
C LEU A 297 -7.29 28.12 -15.39
N ARG A 298 -8.29 27.23 -15.24
CA ARG A 298 -9.52 27.17 -16.06
C ARG A 298 -9.21 27.13 -17.57
N ILE A 299 -8.07 26.55 -17.95
CA ILE A 299 -7.69 26.38 -19.34
C ILE A 299 -8.48 25.19 -19.86
N ASN A 300 -9.45 25.47 -20.74
CA ASN A 300 -10.18 24.41 -21.42
C ASN A 300 -9.20 23.64 -22.32
N PRO A 301 -9.11 22.30 -22.21
CA PRO A 301 -8.22 21.52 -23.04
C PRO A 301 -8.61 21.71 -24.53
N PRO A 302 -7.65 21.91 -25.45
CA PRO A 302 -7.93 22.14 -26.86
C PRO A 302 -8.54 20.91 -27.55
N ILE A 303 -8.54 19.75 -26.89
CA ILE A 303 -9.23 18.53 -27.30
C ILE A 303 -10.08 18.09 -26.12
N CYS A 304 -11.41 18.17 -26.27
CA CYS A 304 -12.37 17.55 -25.37
C CYS A 304 -12.25 16.02 -25.50
N MET A 305 -11.48 15.34 -24.65
CA MET A 305 -11.76 13.94 -24.35
C MET A 305 -12.84 13.91 -23.25
N TYR A 306 -14.09 13.97 -23.71
CA TYR A 306 -15.29 13.83 -22.90
C TYR A 306 -15.98 12.55 -23.36
N PHE A 307 -15.83 11.46 -22.61
CA PHE A 307 -16.54 10.21 -22.89
C PHE A 307 -17.99 10.36 -22.39
N LYS A 308 -18.88 10.81 -23.28
CA LYS A 308 -20.34 10.80 -23.05
C LYS A 308 -20.91 9.42 -23.34
N PRO A 309 -21.88 8.90 -22.56
CA PRO A 309 -22.94 8.08 -23.12
C PRO A 309 -23.79 8.97 -24.04
N ALA A 310 -24.11 8.44 -25.23
CA ALA A 310 -24.98 9.10 -26.20
C ALA A 310 -26.41 9.30 -25.67
N LEU A 311 -27.01 10.41 -26.12
CA LEU A 311 -28.36 10.95 -25.86
C LEU A 311 -29.52 9.93 -25.81
N ALA A 312 -30.59 10.24 -25.05
CA ALA A 312 -31.86 10.75 -25.62
C ALA A 312 -32.97 10.95 -24.56
N SER A 313 -33.82 11.95 -24.87
CA SER A 313 -35.04 12.48 -24.22
C SER A 313 -34.87 13.31 -22.94
#